data_AF-A0A8C5GYA3-F1
#
_entry.id   AF-A0A8C5GYA3-F1
#
_cell.length_a   1.000
_cell.length_b   1.000
_cell.length_c   1.000
_cell.angle_alpha   90.00
_cell.angle_beta   90.00
_cell.angle_gamma   90.00
#
_symmetry.space_group_name_H-M   'P 1'
#
loop_
_entity.id
_entity.type
_entity.pdbx_description
1 polymer ?
#
loop_
_entity_poly.entity_id
_entity_poly.type
_entity_poly.pdbx_seq_one_letter_code
_entity_poly.pdbx_strand_id
1 'polypeptide(L)'
;WEHLVLSRETWMTELPPELQHIGLGARTFKKKSGPEKGDRSIWTDTPADRERKTRERLEEKQKGGAQKDDAPQFSRKDVEMAEKVSKYNESKRAESLISLHSKKMKEKAKNKADQPVERKEFDRDADLQVNRFDEAQKQRLLKKSQELNTRFSHSKDKMFL
;
A
#
# COMPACT_ATOMS: atom_id res chain seq x y z
N TRP A 1 -28.75 -34.77 37.99
CA TRP A 1 -27.91 -33.82 37.24
C TRP A 1 -27.52 -34.50 35.94
N GLU A 2 -28.06 -34.02 34.82
CA GLU A 2 -27.74 -34.55 33.50
C GLU A 2 -26.27 -34.32 33.18
N HIS A 3 -25.59 -35.37 32.73
CA HIS A 3 -24.23 -35.24 32.22
C HIS A 3 -24.30 -34.58 30.84
N LEU A 4 -23.97 -33.28 30.78
CA LEU A 4 -23.64 -32.61 29.53
C LEU A 4 -22.36 -33.26 28.98
N VAL A 5 -22.56 -34.18 28.03
CA VAL A 5 -21.46 -34.75 27.24
C VAL A 5 -20.82 -33.60 26.47
N LEU A 6 -19.54 -33.33 26.74
CA LEU A 6 -18.75 -32.34 26.04
C LEU A 6 -18.49 -32.85 24.60
N SER A 7 -19.45 -32.62 23.70
CA SER A 7 -19.31 -32.98 22.29
C SER A 7 -18.37 -32.00 21.59
N ARG A 8 -17.50 -32.53 20.73
CA ARG A 8 -16.62 -31.70 19.90
C ARG A 8 -17.43 -31.05 18.78
N GLU A 9 -17.16 -29.78 18.52
CA GLU A 9 -17.77 -29.02 17.43
C GLU A 9 -17.51 -29.69 16.08
N THR A 10 -18.48 -29.62 15.17
CA THR A 10 -18.49 -30.38 13.90
C THR A 10 -17.29 -30.11 13.01
N TRP A 11 -16.68 -28.92 13.06
CA TRP A 11 -15.45 -28.61 12.31
C TRP A 11 -14.21 -29.36 12.83
N MET A 12 -14.26 -29.95 14.03
CA MET A 12 -13.19 -30.77 14.60
C MET A 12 -13.33 -32.26 14.28
N THR A 13 -14.53 -32.72 13.93
CA THR A 13 -14.83 -34.14 13.69
C THR A 13 -15.17 -34.45 12.24
N GLU A 14 -15.77 -33.49 11.54
CA GLU A 14 -16.21 -33.65 10.15
C GLU A 14 -15.28 -32.90 9.22
N LEU A 15 -14.77 -33.63 8.21
CA LEU A 15 -13.94 -33.05 7.19
C LEU A 15 -14.81 -32.20 6.25
N PRO A 16 -14.38 -30.98 5.85
CA PRO A 16 -15.14 -30.14 4.93
C PRO A 16 -15.55 -30.92 3.66
N PRO A 17 -16.74 -30.65 3.09
CA PRO A 17 -17.25 -31.36 1.90
C PRO A 17 -16.26 -31.42 0.73
N GLU A 18 -15.37 -30.43 0.65
CA GLU A 18 -14.36 -30.31 -0.40
C GLU A 18 -13.18 -31.29 -0.26
N LEU A 19 -12.94 -31.78 0.96
CA LEU A 19 -11.79 -32.60 1.33
C LEU A 19 -12.19 -34.05 1.62
N GLN A 20 -13.48 -34.41 1.50
CA GLN A 20 -14.04 -35.74 1.81
C GLN A 20 -13.31 -36.92 1.14
N HIS A 21 -12.55 -36.68 0.06
CA HIS A 21 -11.87 -37.74 -0.72
C HIS A 21 -10.35 -37.71 -0.54
N ILE A 22 -9.83 -36.97 0.43
CA ILE A 22 -8.40 -36.86 0.70
C ILE A 22 -7.98 -37.96 1.67
N GLY A 23 -7.09 -38.85 1.23
CA GLY A 23 -6.35 -39.76 2.11
C GLY A 23 -6.79 -41.23 2.10
N LEU A 24 -7.82 -41.62 1.36
CA LEU A 24 -8.35 -43.00 1.34
C LEU A 24 -7.88 -43.86 0.14
N GLY A 25 -6.87 -43.40 -0.62
CA GLY A 25 -6.34 -44.14 -1.77
C GLY A 25 -4.92 -43.72 -2.18
N ALA A 26 -4.33 -44.47 -3.13
CA ALA A 26 -2.98 -44.21 -3.65
C ALA A 26 -2.85 -42.77 -4.16
N ARG A 27 -1.89 -42.02 -3.60
CA ARG A 27 -1.73 -40.59 -3.86
C ARG A 27 -0.94 -40.38 -5.15
N THR A 28 -1.58 -39.80 -6.16
CA THR A 28 -0.91 -39.32 -7.39
C THR A 28 -1.12 -37.83 -7.56
N PHE A 29 -0.18 -37.15 -8.21
CA PHE A 29 -0.33 -35.72 -8.54
C PHE A 29 -1.51 -35.53 -9.51
N LYS A 30 -2.34 -34.52 -9.26
CA LYS A 30 -3.42 -34.15 -10.19
C LYS A 30 -2.80 -33.64 -11.49
N LYS A 31 -3.05 -34.34 -12.60
CA LYS A 31 -2.57 -33.97 -13.95
C LYS A 31 -3.31 -32.78 -14.56
N LYS A 32 -4.45 -32.38 -13.99
CA LYS A 32 -5.29 -31.27 -14.46
C LYS A 32 -5.56 -30.33 -13.28
N SER A 33 -5.63 -29.03 -13.56
CA SER A 33 -6.15 -28.06 -12.58
C SER A 33 -7.55 -28.50 -12.16
N GLY A 34 -7.75 -28.65 -10.85
CA GLY A 34 -9.05 -29.04 -10.30
C GLY A 34 -10.10 -27.93 -10.47
N PRO A 35 -11.39 -28.22 -10.23
CA PRO A 35 -12.46 -27.22 -10.34
C PRO A 35 -12.12 -25.97 -9.53
N GLU A 36 -12.20 -24.81 -10.19
CA GLU A 36 -11.87 -23.51 -9.62
C GLU A 36 -12.89 -23.15 -8.54
N LYS A 37 -12.42 -23.19 -7.30
CA LYS A 37 -13.10 -22.56 -6.18
C LYS A 37 -12.13 -21.52 -5.68
N GLY A 38 -12.29 -20.31 -6.18
CA GLY A 38 -11.40 -19.18 -5.93
C GLY A 38 -10.24 -19.05 -6.92
N ASP A 39 -9.70 -17.84 -6.95
CA ASP A 39 -8.56 -17.46 -7.76
C ASP A 39 -7.27 -18.08 -7.18
N ARG A 40 -6.64 -18.98 -7.93
CA ARG A 40 -5.38 -19.63 -7.58
C ARG A 40 -4.19 -19.06 -8.35
N SER A 41 -4.44 -18.10 -9.25
CA SER A 41 -3.44 -17.49 -10.16
C SER A 41 -2.24 -16.89 -9.44
N ILE A 42 -2.42 -16.52 -8.18
CA ILE A 42 -1.37 -15.99 -7.30
C ILE A 42 -0.20 -16.98 -7.17
N TRP A 43 -0.47 -18.29 -7.11
CA TRP A 43 0.58 -19.31 -6.92
C TRP A 43 0.63 -20.38 -8.02
N THR A 44 -0.44 -20.58 -8.79
CA THR A 44 -0.46 -21.63 -9.83
C THR A 44 0.00 -21.17 -11.21
N ASP A 45 0.05 -19.86 -11.47
CA ASP A 45 0.47 -19.37 -12.79
C ASP A 45 1.99 -19.38 -12.96
N THR A 46 2.45 -20.00 -14.04
CA THR A 46 3.84 -19.87 -14.48
C THR A 46 4.08 -18.48 -15.10
N PRO A 47 5.33 -18.00 -15.19
CA PRO A 47 5.63 -16.70 -15.81
C PRO A 47 5.06 -16.56 -17.23
N ALA A 48 5.05 -17.64 -18.01
CA ALA A 48 4.46 -17.67 -19.34
C ALA A 48 2.93 -17.55 -19.31
N ASP A 49 2.25 -18.19 -18.34
CA ASP A 49 0.80 -18.06 -18.17
C ASP A 49 0.40 -16.64 -17.78
N ARG A 50 1.19 -15.98 -16.92
CA ARG A 50 0.97 -14.59 -16.56
C ARG A 50 1.05 -13.67 -17.76
N GLU A 51 2.07 -13.83 -18.60
CA GLU A 51 2.24 -13.00 -19.80
C GLU A 51 1.13 -13.23 -20.84
N ARG A 52 0.66 -14.47 -21.00
CA ARG A 52 -0.46 -14.76 -21.89
C ARG A 52 -1.77 -14.13 -21.40
N LYS A 53 -2.08 -14.27 -20.12
CA LYS A 53 -3.28 -13.68 -19.52
C LYS A 53 -3.27 -12.15 -19.53
N THR A 54 -2.11 -11.52 -19.37
CA THR A 54 -2.01 -10.05 -19.46
C THR A 54 -2.23 -9.54 -20.88
N ARG A 55 -1.67 -10.23 -21.89
CA ARG A 55 -1.91 -9.92 -23.31
C ARG A 55 -3.38 -10.09 -23.69
N GLU A 56 -4.01 -11.19 -23.29
CA GLU A 56 -5.42 -11.46 -23.52
C GLU A 56 -6.32 -10.38 -22.91
N ARG A 57 -6.08 -10.02 -21.64
CA ARG A 57 -6.81 -8.93 -20.96
C ARG A 57 -6.62 -7.57 -21.64
N LEU A 58 -5.43 -7.29 -22.20
CA LEU A 58 -5.17 -6.06 -22.96
C LEU A 58 -5.93 -6.05 -24.29
N GLU A 59 -5.96 -7.18 -25.00
CA GLU A 59 -6.67 -7.32 -26.26
C GLU A 59 -8.20 -7.28 -26.08
N GLU A 60 -8.72 -7.88 -25.01
CA GLU A 60 -10.14 -7.78 -24.63
C GLU A 60 -10.54 -6.34 -24.29
N LYS A 61 -9.68 -5.61 -23.55
CA LYS A 61 -9.89 -4.19 -23.25
C LYS A 61 -9.87 -3.28 -24.49
N GLN A 62 -9.17 -3.68 -25.56
CA GLN A 62 -9.16 -2.92 -26.81
C GLN A 62 -10.37 -3.24 -27.71
N LYS A 63 -10.96 -4.43 -27.57
CA LYS A 63 -12.12 -4.87 -28.39
C LYS A 63 -13.48 -4.56 -27.73
N GLY A 64 -13.55 -4.47 -26.40
CA GLY A 64 -14.71 -3.99 -25.65
C GLY A 64 -14.60 -2.49 -25.39
N GLY A 65 -15.45 -1.70 -26.04
CA GLY A 65 -15.40 -0.25 -26.07
C GLY A 65 -15.23 0.45 -24.71
N ALA A 66 -14.56 1.60 -24.75
CA ALA A 66 -14.52 2.68 -23.78
C ALA A 66 -15.30 2.41 -22.48
N GLN A 67 -14.68 1.69 -21.54
CA GLN A 67 -15.15 1.74 -20.17
C GLN A 67 -14.90 3.15 -19.65
N LYS A 68 -16.02 3.84 -19.45
CA LYS A 68 -16.18 5.14 -18.81
C LYS A 68 -15.13 5.33 -17.72
N ASP A 69 -14.55 6.52 -17.70
CA ASP A 69 -13.80 7.06 -16.57
C ASP A 69 -14.72 7.25 -15.35
N ASP A 70 -15.28 6.17 -14.83
CA ASP A 70 -15.79 6.14 -13.47
C ASP A 70 -14.55 6.07 -12.58
N ALA A 71 -14.13 7.23 -12.08
CA ALA A 71 -13.16 7.32 -11.01
C ALA A 71 -13.50 6.27 -9.94
N PRO A 72 -12.52 5.54 -9.36
CA PRO A 72 -12.81 4.60 -8.29
C PRO A 72 -13.54 5.36 -7.20
N GLN A 73 -14.85 5.12 -7.07
CA GLN A 73 -15.61 5.69 -5.98
C GLN A 73 -15.10 4.98 -4.74
N PHE A 74 -14.26 5.67 -3.95
CA PHE A 74 -13.95 5.25 -2.60
C PHE A 74 -15.24 4.84 -1.92
N SER A 75 -15.24 3.71 -1.21
CA SER A 75 -16.45 3.31 -0.50
C SER A 75 -16.81 4.45 0.46
N ARG A 76 -18.10 4.77 0.61
CA ARG A 76 -18.53 5.87 1.49
C ARG A 76 -17.93 5.73 2.90
N LYS A 77 -17.78 4.48 3.36
CA LYS A 77 -17.13 4.13 4.64
C LYS A 77 -15.67 4.56 4.70
N ASP A 78 -14.89 4.37 3.63
CA ASP A 78 -13.48 4.74 3.59
C ASP A 78 -13.29 6.26 3.63
N VAL A 79 -14.15 7.00 2.93
CA VAL A 79 -14.14 8.48 2.95
C VAL A 79 -14.46 8.99 4.35
N GLU A 80 -15.53 8.50 4.96
CA GLU A 80 -15.89 8.86 6.33
C GLU A 80 -14.79 8.51 7.35
N MET A 81 -14.13 7.37 7.17
CA MET A 81 -13.03 6.96 8.03
C MET A 81 -11.82 7.88 7.87
N ALA A 82 -11.46 8.22 6.63
CA ALA A 82 -10.36 9.15 6.33
C ALA A 82 -10.59 10.52 6.95
N GLU A 83 -11.82 11.06 6.87
CA GLU A 83 -12.19 12.32 7.51
C GLU A 83 -12.14 12.26 9.03
N LYS A 84 -12.59 11.16 9.65
CA LYS A 84 -12.49 10.98 11.11
C LYS A 84 -11.03 10.98 11.56
N VAL A 85 -10.17 10.29 10.82
CA VAL A 85 -8.74 10.21 11.10
C VAL A 85 -8.05 11.55 10.88
N SER A 86 -8.41 12.32 9.83
CA SER A 86 -7.83 13.65 9.61
C SER A 86 -8.17 14.61 10.75
N LYS A 87 -9.44 14.69 11.15
CA LYS A 87 -9.92 15.50 12.28
C LYS A 87 -9.22 15.13 13.60
N TYR A 88 -9.04 13.83 13.85
CA TYR A 88 -8.31 13.36 15.03
C TYR A 88 -6.84 13.79 14.99
N ASN A 89 -6.17 13.61 13.85
CA ASN A 89 -4.77 13.99 13.69
C ASN A 89 -4.57 15.51 13.85
N GLU A 90 -5.45 16.34 13.33
CA GLU A 90 -5.35 17.81 13.46
C GLU A 90 -5.36 18.29 14.92
N SER A 91 -6.12 17.63 15.79
CA SER A 91 -6.29 18.03 17.19
C SER A 91 -5.36 17.32 18.17
N LYS A 92 -5.04 16.05 17.92
CA LYS A 92 -4.27 15.20 18.84
C LYS A 92 -2.84 14.93 18.39
N ARG A 93 -2.53 15.08 17.11
CA ARG A 93 -1.19 14.84 16.61
C ARG A 93 -0.35 16.09 16.81
N ALA A 94 0.79 15.94 17.47
CA ALA A 94 1.79 16.99 17.53
C ALA A 94 2.36 17.27 16.12
N GLU A 95 2.98 18.45 15.98
CA GLU A 95 3.63 18.85 14.74
C GLU A 95 4.64 17.80 14.25
N SER A 96 4.71 17.62 12.93
CA SER A 96 5.69 16.73 12.32
C SER A 96 7.10 17.21 12.60
N LEU A 97 8.05 16.29 12.80
CA LEU A 97 9.47 16.63 12.94
C LEU A 97 9.98 17.51 11.78
N ILE A 98 9.49 17.24 10.56
CA ILE A 98 9.80 18.03 9.37
C ILE A 98 9.23 19.45 9.47
N SER A 99 7.99 19.61 9.94
CA SER A 99 7.38 20.94 10.09
C SER A 99 8.10 21.74 11.17
N LEU A 100 8.41 21.12 12.31
CA LEU A 100 9.21 21.73 13.38
C LEU A 100 10.57 22.21 12.87
N HIS A 101 11.28 21.36 12.12
CA HIS A 101 12.57 21.73 11.53
C HIS A 101 12.43 22.89 10.54
N SER A 102 11.40 22.87 9.69
CA SER A 102 11.15 23.94 8.73
C SER A 102 10.84 25.28 9.40
N LYS A 103 10.07 25.27 10.50
CA LYS A 103 9.78 26.47 11.31
C LYS A 103 11.05 27.03 11.93
N LYS A 104 11.84 26.16 12.58
CA LYS A 104 13.12 26.54 13.20
C LYS A 104 14.11 27.14 12.19
N MET A 105 14.17 26.59 10.97
CA MET A 105 15.03 27.14 9.91
C MET A 105 14.53 28.49 9.41
N LYS A 106 13.22 28.68 9.28
CA LYS A 106 12.62 29.98 8.92
C LYS A 106 12.85 31.04 9.99
N GLU A 107 12.70 30.72 11.27
CA GLU A 107 12.99 31.64 12.38
C GLU A 107 14.46 32.05 12.40
N LYS A 108 15.38 31.09 12.24
CA LYS A 108 16.82 31.39 12.11
C LYS A 108 17.12 32.29 10.91
N ALA A 109 16.44 32.08 9.78
CA ALA A 109 16.61 32.92 8.61
C ALA A 109 16.12 34.36 8.84
N LYS A 110 14.97 34.53 9.51
CA LYS A 110 14.44 35.85 9.90
C LYS A 110 15.39 36.58 10.83
N ASN A 111 15.84 35.93 11.90
CA ASN A 111 16.79 36.52 12.86
C ASN A 111 18.12 36.92 12.22
N LYS A 112 18.54 36.23 11.15
CA LYS A 112 19.74 36.58 10.37
C LYS A 112 19.49 37.68 9.34
N ALA A 113 18.26 37.84 8.85
CA ALA A 113 17.89 38.90 7.92
C ALA A 113 17.84 40.28 8.60
N ASP A 114 17.53 40.32 9.89
CA ASP A 114 17.52 41.56 10.69
C ASP A 114 18.93 42.05 11.08
N GLN A 115 19.98 41.24 10.85
CA GLN A 115 21.37 41.61 11.12
C GLN A 115 22.04 42.17 9.85
N PRO A 116 22.87 43.23 9.96
CA PRO A 116 23.61 43.74 8.81
C PRO A 116 24.57 42.67 8.26
N VAL A 117 24.65 42.59 6.93
CA VAL A 117 25.44 41.56 6.24
C VAL A 117 26.93 41.87 6.35
N GLU A 118 27.58 41.30 7.35
CA GLU A 118 29.05 41.30 7.46
C GLU A 118 29.68 40.21 6.58
N ARG A 119 30.98 40.35 6.31
CA ARG A 119 31.75 39.40 5.51
C ARG A 119 31.90 38.08 6.26
N LYS A 120 31.01 37.14 5.94
CA LYS A 120 30.98 35.78 6.48
C LYS A 120 32.26 35.03 6.11
N GLU A 121 32.84 34.34 7.09
CA GLU A 121 33.95 33.41 6.90
C GLU A 121 33.55 32.18 6.04
N PHE A 122 34.52 31.62 5.32
CA PHE A 122 34.30 30.45 4.47
C PHE A 122 34.00 29.23 5.35
N ASP A 123 32.81 28.68 5.20
CA ASP A 123 32.37 27.47 5.88
C ASP A 123 32.30 26.34 4.86
N ARG A 124 33.13 25.31 5.04
CA ARG A 124 33.17 24.15 4.15
C ARG A 124 31.79 23.53 3.99
N ASP A 125 31.00 23.39 5.04
CA ASP A 125 29.72 22.69 4.94
C ASP A 125 28.67 23.54 4.23
N ALA A 126 28.66 24.87 4.46
CA ALA A 126 27.72 25.79 3.81
C ALA A 126 28.12 26.12 2.36
N ASP A 127 29.40 26.37 2.13
CA ASP A 127 29.95 26.96 0.91
C ASP A 127 30.52 25.87 -0.02
N LEU A 128 31.09 24.78 0.51
CA LEU A 128 31.54 23.63 -0.27
C LEU A 128 30.40 22.60 -0.37
N GLN A 129 29.48 22.82 -1.31
CA GLN A 129 28.31 21.96 -1.54
C GLN A 129 28.62 20.64 -2.26
N VAL A 130 29.65 19.91 -1.84
CA VAL A 130 30.06 18.66 -2.49
C VAL A 130 29.14 17.51 -2.04
N ASN A 131 28.61 16.74 -3.00
CA ASN A 131 27.71 15.60 -2.79
C ASN A 131 26.36 15.91 -2.13
N ARG A 132 25.80 17.10 -2.31
CA ARG A 132 24.43 17.37 -1.85
C ARG A 132 23.42 16.65 -2.75
N PHE A 133 22.49 15.94 -2.13
CA PHE A 133 21.26 15.53 -2.81
C PHE A 133 20.57 16.77 -3.38
N ASP A 134 20.23 16.69 -4.67
CA ASP A 134 19.42 17.70 -5.36
C ASP A 134 18.14 17.98 -4.55
N GLU A 135 17.79 19.26 -4.41
CA GLU A 135 16.59 19.67 -3.68
C GLU A 135 15.35 19.01 -4.28
N ALA A 136 15.29 18.84 -5.60
CA ALA A 136 14.17 18.16 -6.24
C ALA A 136 14.10 16.69 -5.81
N GLN A 137 15.23 16.00 -5.67
CA GLN A 137 15.27 14.63 -5.17
C GLN A 137 14.84 14.53 -3.71
N LYS A 138 15.28 15.47 -2.85
CA LYS A 138 14.84 15.54 -1.45
C LYS A 138 13.34 15.74 -1.33
N GLN A 139 12.77 16.69 -2.08
CA GLN A 139 11.33 16.95 -2.06
C GLN A 139 10.52 15.75 -2.57
N ARG A 140 11.02 15.06 -3.62
CA ARG A 140 10.39 13.83 -4.12
C ARG A 140 10.40 12.73 -3.06
N LEU A 141 11.50 12.53 -2.34
CA LEU A 141 11.58 11.54 -1.26
C LEU A 141 10.61 11.88 -0.13
N LEU A 142 10.55 13.16 0.26
CA LEU A 142 9.63 13.64 1.28
C LEU A 142 8.17 13.37 0.89
N LYS A 143 7.77 13.72 -0.32
CA LYS A 143 6.40 13.46 -0.85
C LYS A 143 6.09 11.96 -0.88
N LYS A 144 7.00 11.14 -1.42
CA LYS A 144 6.85 9.68 -1.45
C LYS A 144 6.66 9.06 -0.05
N SER A 145 7.27 9.65 0.98
CA SER A 145 7.14 9.21 2.37
C SER A 145 5.79 9.62 2.98
N GLN A 146 5.29 10.82 2.65
CA GLN A 146 3.97 11.28 3.10
C GLN A 146 2.86 10.41 2.52
N GLU A 147 3.03 9.99 1.27
CA GLU A 147 2.06 9.14 0.57
C GLU A 147 2.03 7.70 1.10
N LEU A 148 2.98 7.23 1.94
CA LEU A 148 2.99 5.85 2.44
C LEU A 148 1.70 5.42 3.13
N ASN A 149 1.00 6.35 3.77
CA ASN A 149 -0.25 6.07 4.46
C ASN A 149 -1.42 5.79 3.48
N THR A 150 -1.36 6.33 2.28
CA THR A 150 -2.36 6.15 1.22
C THR A 150 -1.86 5.29 0.06
N ARG A 151 -0.58 4.90 0.05
CA ARG A 151 0.02 4.12 -1.05
C ARG A 151 -0.57 2.73 -1.22
N PHE A 152 -1.05 2.14 -0.14
CA PHE A 152 -1.75 0.86 -0.17
C PHE A 152 -3.27 1.02 -0.11
N SER A 153 -3.79 2.26 -0.14
CA SER A 153 -5.21 2.46 -0.32
C SER A 153 -5.59 2.26 -1.78
N HIS A 154 -6.88 2.02 -2.04
CA HIS A 154 -7.42 1.76 -3.37
C HIS A 154 -7.12 2.92 -4.33
N SER A 155 -6.05 2.83 -5.12
CA SER A 155 -5.68 3.83 -6.14
C SER A 155 -5.70 3.20 -7.54
N LYS A 156 -6.22 3.93 -8.53
CA LYS A 156 -6.37 3.52 -9.94
C LYS A 156 -5.04 3.19 -10.62
N ASP A 157 -3.97 3.90 -10.26
CA ASP A 157 -2.75 3.97 -11.07
C ASP A 157 -1.61 3.06 -10.61
N LYS A 158 -1.64 2.54 -9.38
CA LYS A 158 -0.59 1.67 -8.85
C LYS A 158 -1.19 0.56 -8.00
N MET A 159 -1.33 -0.62 -8.59
CA MET A 159 -1.65 -1.84 -7.85
C MET A 159 -0.38 -2.31 -7.13
N PHE A 160 -0.25 -1.96 -5.85
CA PHE A 160 0.66 -2.66 -4.95
C PHE A 160 -0.10 -3.85 -4.38
N LEU A 161 -0.16 -4.94 -5.15
CA LEU A 161 -0.58 -6.26 -4.71
C LEU A 161 0.46 -7.28 -5.16
#